data_AF-A0A5C4MBA9-F1
#
_entry.id   AF-A0A5C4MBA9-F1
#
_cell.length_a   1.000
_cell.length_b   1.000
_cell.length_c   1.000
_cell.angle_alpha   90.00
_cell.angle_beta   90.00
_cell.angle_gamma   90.00
#
_symmetry.space_group_name_H-M   'P 1'
#
loop_
_entity.id
_entity.type
_entity.pdbx_description
1 polymer ?
#
loop_
_entity_poly.entity_id
_entity_poly.type
_entity_poly.pdbx_seq_one_letter_code
_entity_poly.pdbx_strand_id
1 'polypeptide(L)'
;MVVAAFTALVCGIGIGAVVVWWASRRDPPEPVTGRVLIPVAPELAEAQLHTLGNRPLDNVTRSEITRLLQTGRKMEAVRLLHGSTDMSLLQAKARIEEWSDAVERRLIAQAYADAADLDHAEVDEVLAEDLRAMLGFRFGRWRALKLLRRRTTMRLMDAFDYIDSLRRTGVPD
;
A
#
# COMPACT_ATOMS: atom_id res chain seq x y z
N MET A 1 34.63 7.35 -30.39
CA MET A 1 33.72 6.36 -29.74
C MET A 1 34.33 5.69 -28.50
N VAL A 2 35.64 5.51 -28.40
CA VAL A 2 36.31 4.85 -27.24
C VAL A 2 36.16 5.62 -25.92
N VAL A 3 36.16 6.95 -25.96
CA VAL A 3 36.08 7.80 -24.75
C VAL A 3 34.74 7.66 -24.01
N ALA A 4 33.62 7.55 -24.73
CA ALA A 4 32.28 7.43 -24.13
C ALA A 4 32.05 6.07 -23.45
N ALA A 5 32.64 5.00 -23.98
CA ALA A 5 32.56 3.66 -23.39
C ALA A 5 33.32 3.61 -22.05
N PHE A 6 34.47 4.30 -21.96
CA PHE A 6 35.24 4.40 -20.72
C PHE A 6 34.50 5.17 -19.62
N THR A 7 33.78 6.24 -19.96
CA THR A 7 33.02 7.02 -18.97
C THR A 7 31.87 6.22 -18.37
N ALA A 8 31.17 5.43 -19.18
CA ALA A 8 30.09 4.56 -18.71
C ALA A 8 30.59 3.46 -17.76
N LEU A 9 31.76 2.87 -18.06
CA LEU A 9 32.38 1.85 -17.22
C LEU A 9 32.77 2.41 -15.84
N VAL A 10 33.37 3.60 -15.80
CA VAL A 10 33.80 4.23 -14.54
C VAL A 10 32.59 4.62 -13.69
N CYS A 11 31.52 5.14 -14.28
CA CYS A 11 30.28 5.42 -13.57
C CYS A 11 29.63 4.15 -13.00
N GLY A 12 29.64 3.04 -13.75
CA GLY A 12 29.12 1.76 -13.27
C GLY A 12 29.87 1.22 -12.05
N ILE A 13 31.20 1.29 -12.08
CA ILE A 13 32.05 0.87 -10.96
C ILE A 13 31.84 1.76 -9.74
N GLY A 14 31.73 3.08 -9.94
CA GLY A 14 31.45 4.04 -8.87
C GLY A 14 30.12 3.77 -8.16
N ILE A 15 29.05 3.52 -8.92
CA ILE A 15 27.73 3.21 -8.36
C ILE A 15 27.78 1.87 -7.60
N GLY A 16 28.44 0.85 -8.17
CA GLY A 16 28.61 -0.45 -7.50
C GLY A 16 29.33 -0.32 -6.15
N ALA A 17 30.42 0.46 -6.11
CA ALA A 17 31.16 0.71 -4.87
C ALA A 17 30.32 1.44 -3.82
N VAL A 18 29.50 2.41 -4.24
CA VAL A 18 28.60 3.15 -3.33
C VAL A 18 27.50 2.25 -2.77
N VAL A 19 26.91 1.38 -3.58
CA VAL A 19 25.86 0.43 -3.13
C VAL A 19 26.44 -0.56 -2.13
N VAL A 20 27.63 -1.11 -2.39
CA VAL A 20 28.30 -2.06 -1.47
C VAL A 20 28.69 -1.37 -0.17
N TRP A 21 29.24 -0.15 -0.24
CA TRP A 21 29.60 0.63 0.95
C TRP A 21 28.36 1.01 1.78
N TRP A 22 27.25 1.36 1.13
CA TRP A 22 26.00 1.67 1.81
C TRP A 22 25.38 0.42 2.46
N ALA A 23 25.46 -0.75 1.80
CA ALA A 23 25.04 -2.02 2.37
C ALA A 23 25.91 -2.42 3.58
N SER A 24 27.21 -2.14 3.55
CA SER A 24 28.15 -2.41 4.65
C SER A 24 27.96 -1.53 5.88
N ARG A 25 27.21 -0.41 5.78
CA ARG A 25 26.86 0.45 6.92
C ARG A 25 25.62 -0.01 7.69
N ARG A 26 24.91 -1.02 7.19
CA ARG A 26 23.81 -1.65 7.93
C ARG A 26 24.42 -2.68 8.87
N ASP A 27 24.12 -2.57 10.16
CA ASP A 27 24.54 -3.56 11.14
C ASP A 27 24.11 -4.96 10.66
N PRO A 28 25.01 -5.97 10.70
CA PRO A 28 24.61 -7.33 10.39
C PRO A 28 23.49 -7.74 11.35
N PRO A 29 22.41 -8.39 10.86
CA PRO A 29 21.40 -8.94 11.76
C PRO A 29 22.12 -9.89 12.71
N GLU A 30 21.95 -9.67 14.02
CA GLU A 30 22.48 -10.58 15.04
C GLU A 30 22.16 -12.02 14.63
N PRO A 31 23.15 -12.94 14.63
CA PRO A 31 22.84 -14.34 14.41
C PRO A 31 21.89 -14.75 15.53
N VAL A 32 20.63 -14.97 15.17
CA VAL A 32 19.59 -15.51 16.04
C VAL A 32 20.13 -16.85 16.53
N THR A 33 20.79 -16.80 17.68
CA THR A 33 21.33 -17.96 18.36
C THR A 33 20.08 -18.67 18.82
N GLY A 34 19.68 -19.69 18.05
CA GLY A 34 18.49 -20.46 18.33
C GLY A 34 18.54 -20.90 19.78
N ARG A 35 17.68 -20.32 20.62
CA ARG A 35 17.34 -20.95 21.88
C ARG A 35 16.78 -22.31 21.48
N VAL A 36 17.51 -23.37 21.82
CA VAL A 36 16.98 -24.72 21.80
C VAL A 36 15.77 -24.69 22.72
N LEU A 37 14.57 -24.65 22.13
CA LEU A 37 13.34 -24.87 22.85
C LEU A 37 13.43 -26.31 23.37
N ILE A 38 13.39 -26.47 24.69
CA ILE A 38 13.24 -27.77 25.34
C ILE A 38 12.04 -28.45 24.67
N PRO A 39 12.13 -29.72 24.25
CA PRO A 39 10.97 -30.43 23.70
C PRO A 39 9.88 -30.43 24.77
N VAL A 40 8.83 -29.63 24.54
CA VAL A 40 7.62 -29.66 25.34
C VAL A 40 7.08 -31.07 25.23
N ALA A 41 6.98 -31.77 26.36
CA ALA A 41 6.46 -33.13 26.42
C ALA A 41 5.11 -33.20 25.66
N PRO A 42 4.83 -34.27 24.89
CA PRO A 42 3.60 -34.39 24.10
C PRO A 42 2.33 -34.25 24.96
N GLU A 43 2.43 -34.60 26.25
CA GLU A 43 1.38 -34.44 27.24
C GLU A 43 1.02 -32.98 27.62
N LEU A 44 1.90 -32.00 27.34
CA LEU A 44 1.58 -30.57 27.48
C LEU A 44 0.96 -29.97 26.21
N ALA A 45 1.17 -30.58 25.04
CA ALA A 45 0.54 -30.17 23.79
C ALA A 45 -0.96 -30.52 23.76
N GLU A 46 -1.34 -31.62 24.41
CA GLU A 46 -2.75 -32.03 24.55
C GLU A 46 -3.49 -31.19 25.63
N ALA A 47 -2.78 -30.70 26.65
CA ALA A 47 -3.38 -29.91 27.74
C ALA A 47 -3.79 -28.47 27.34
N GLN A 48 -3.29 -27.93 26.22
CA GLN A 48 -3.56 -26.54 25.81
C GLN A 48 -4.68 -26.38 24.77
N LEU A 49 -5.30 -27.47 24.32
CA LEU A 49 -6.39 -27.42 23.33
C LEU A 49 -7.77 -27.14 23.94
N HIS A 50 -7.85 -26.82 25.23
CA HIS A 50 -9.06 -26.27 25.85
C HIS A 50 -9.17 -24.76 25.64
N THR A 51 -9.39 -24.30 24.40
CA THR A 51 -9.95 -22.95 24.18
C THR A 51 -11.47 -23.03 24.11
N LEU A 52 -12.09 -23.32 25.26
CA LEU A 52 -13.53 -23.18 25.51
C LEU A 52 -13.87 -21.70 25.77
N GLY A 53 -13.49 -20.81 24.86
CA GLY A 53 -13.61 -19.37 25.03
C GLY A 53 -13.76 -18.67 23.70
N ASN A 54 -14.94 -18.78 23.10
CA ASN A 54 -15.37 -17.90 22.01
C ASN A 54 -16.67 -17.23 22.45
N ARG A 55 -16.57 -16.34 23.44
CA ARG A 55 -17.70 -15.46 23.74
C ARG A 55 -17.96 -14.58 22.51
N PRO A 56 -19.24 -14.40 22.12
CA PRO A 56 -19.57 -13.54 21.01
C PRO A 56 -19.10 -12.11 21.31
N LEU A 57 -18.30 -11.56 20.40
CA LEU A 57 -17.83 -10.18 20.49
C LEU A 57 -19.00 -9.23 20.28
N ASP A 58 -19.26 -8.36 21.27
CA ASP A 58 -20.29 -7.33 21.15
C ASP A 58 -19.94 -6.28 20.07
N ASN A 59 -20.94 -5.53 19.62
CA ASN A 59 -20.72 -4.53 18.57
C ASN A 59 -19.89 -3.34 19.07
N VAL A 60 -19.97 -3.02 20.37
CA VAL A 60 -19.25 -1.89 20.98
C VAL A 60 -17.74 -2.17 20.99
N THR A 61 -17.32 -3.32 21.52
CA THR A 61 -15.91 -3.75 21.53
C THR A 61 -15.40 -3.92 20.10
N ARG A 62 -16.23 -4.43 19.18
CA ARG A 62 -15.85 -4.51 17.76
C ARG A 62 -15.53 -3.13 17.15
N SER A 63 -16.36 -2.13 17.46
CA SER A 63 -16.16 -0.77 16.98
C SER A 63 -14.90 -0.15 17.59
N GLU A 64 -14.64 -0.41 18.87
CA GLU A 64 -13.46 0.11 19.59
C GLU A 64 -12.17 -0.53 19.08
N ILE A 65 -12.16 -1.85 18.83
CA ILE A 65 -11.04 -2.54 18.18
C ILE A 65 -10.73 -1.92 16.82
N THR A 66 -11.77 -1.65 16.02
CA THR A 66 -11.60 -1.00 14.70
C THR A 66 -10.97 0.39 14.86
N ARG A 67 -11.43 1.19 15.83
CA ARG A 67 -10.86 2.52 16.14
C ARG A 67 -9.40 2.44 16.59
N LEU A 68 -9.05 1.48 17.43
CA LEU A 68 -7.68 1.24 17.88
C LEU A 68 -6.77 0.86 16.70
N LEU A 69 -7.27 0.05 15.75
CA LEU A 69 -6.53 -0.30 14.55
C LEU A 69 -6.33 0.90 13.61
N GLN A 70 -7.35 1.73 13.41
CA GLN A 70 -7.25 2.96 12.61
C GLN A 70 -6.26 3.96 13.19
N THR A 71 -6.08 3.98 14.51
CA THR A 71 -5.15 4.87 15.23
C THR A 71 -3.76 4.24 15.46
N GLY A 72 -3.49 3.06 14.90
CA GLY A 72 -2.20 2.37 15.02
C GLY A 72 -1.92 1.70 16.37
N ARG A 73 -2.91 1.63 17.27
CA ARG A 73 -2.78 1.05 18.63
C ARG A 73 -3.03 -0.46 18.65
N LYS A 74 -2.32 -1.19 17.79
CA LYS A 74 -2.54 -2.63 17.53
C LYS A 74 -2.42 -3.51 18.78
N MET A 75 -1.44 -3.23 19.64
CA MET A 75 -1.23 -4.01 20.87
C MET A 75 -2.40 -3.90 21.84
N GLU A 76 -3.06 -2.75 21.89
CA GLU A 76 -4.22 -2.55 22.76
C GLU A 76 -5.45 -3.25 22.20
N ALA A 77 -5.62 -3.27 20.88
CA ALA A 77 -6.65 -4.06 20.22
C ALA A 77 -6.51 -5.57 20.53
N VAL A 78 -5.28 -6.10 20.56
CA VAL A 78 -5.02 -7.50 20.97
C VAL A 78 -5.43 -7.74 22.41
N ARG A 79 -5.05 -6.86 23.35
CA ARG A 79 -5.44 -6.99 24.76
C ARG A 79 -6.95 -6.92 24.95
N LEU A 80 -7.61 -6.01 24.25
CA LEU A 80 -9.06 -5.83 24.31
C LEU A 80 -9.78 -7.07 23.77
N LEU A 81 -9.34 -7.61 22.62
CA LEU A 81 -9.90 -8.85 22.08
C LEU A 81 -9.69 -10.01 23.05
N HIS A 82 -8.46 -10.24 23.50
CA HIS A 82 -8.12 -11.30 24.46
C HIS A 82 -8.99 -11.23 25.74
N GLY A 83 -9.11 -10.05 26.35
CA GLY A 83 -9.88 -9.86 27.57
C GLY A 83 -11.40 -9.92 27.40
N SER A 84 -11.91 -9.77 26.18
CA SER A 84 -13.36 -9.79 25.90
C SER A 84 -13.88 -11.16 25.46
N THR A 85 -13.05 -11.97 24.80
CA THR A 85 -13.48 -13.25 24.20
C THR A 85 -12.96 -14.49 24.92
N ASP A 86 -12.07 -14.32 25.90
CA ASP A 86 -11.32 -15.40 26.58
C ASP A 86 -10.47 -16.26 25.61
N MET A 87 -10.20 -15.75 24.41
CA MET A 87 -9.29 -16.37 23.43
C MET A 87 -7.87 -16.45 23.97
N SER A 88 -7.05 -17.38 23.50
CA SER A 88 -5.62 -17.34 23.82
C SER A 88 -4.95 -16.09 23.23
N LEU A 89 -3.87 -15.61 23.84
CA LEU A 89 -3.15 -14.42 23.36
C LEU A 89 -2.65 -14.62 21.91
N LEU A 90 -2.24 -15.83 21.56
CA LEU A 90 -1.81 -16.19 20.20
C LEU A 90 -2.98 -16.05 19.20
N GLN A 91 -4.15 -16.59 19.54
CA GLN A 91 -5.36 -16.49 18.72
C GLN A 91 -5.82 -15.04 18.56
N ALA A 92 -5.85 -14.27 19.66
CA ALA A 92 -6.21 -12.86 19.63
C ALA A 92 -5.25 -12.05 18.74
N LYS A 93 -3.94 -12.30 18.84
CA LYS A 93 -2.95 -11.65 17.97
C LYS A 93 -3.20 -11.98 16.50
N ALA A 94 -3.31 -13.26 16.14
CA ALA A 94 -3.54 -13.68 14.77
C ALA A 94 -4.82 -13.06 14.19
N ARG A 95 -5.90 -13.02 14.98
CA ARG A 95 -7.18 -12.44 14.57
C ARG A 95 -7.10 -10.92 14.34
N ILE A 96 -6.34 -10.22 15.18
CA ILE A 96 -6.11 -8.77 15.03
C ILE A 96 -5.22 -8.47 13.82
N GLU A 97 -4.25 -9.30 13.49
CA GLU A 97 -3.45 -9.17 12.26
C GLU A 97 -4.37 -9.19 11.02
N GLU A 98 -5.20 -10.23 10.86
CA GLU A 98 -6.15 -10.34 9.74
C GLU A 98 -7.09 -9.13 9.65
N TRP A 99 -7.57 -8.66 10.80
CA TRP A 99 -8.49 -7.53 10.86
C TRP A 99 -7.78 -6.21 10.53
N SER A 100 -6.54 -6.03 10.98
CA SER A 100 -5.70 -4.88 10.64
C SER A 100 -5.56 -4.76 9.13
N ASP A 101 -5.23 -5.86 8.45
CA ASP A 101 -5.07 -5.88 6.99
C ASP A 101 -6.38 -5.57 6.25
N ALA A 102 -7.52 -5.99 6.79
CA ALA A 102 -8.84 -5.66 6.25
C ALA A 102 -9.17 -4.17 6.44
N VAL A 103 -8.85 -3.61 7.61
CA VAL A 103 -9.05 -2.18 7.90
C VAL A 103 -8.16 -1.32 7.00
N GLU A 104 -6.88 -1.68 6.86
CA GLU A 104 -5.94 -0.96 6.00
C GLU A 104 -6.40 -0.96 4.54
N ARG A 105 -6.78 -2.12 4.00
CA ARG A 105 -7.34 -2.20 2.64
C ARG A 105 -8.57 -1.32 2.45
N ARG A 106 -9.46 -1.27 3.45
CA ARG A 106 -10.64 -0.40 3.42
C ARG A 106 -10.25 1.08 3.46
N LEU A 107 -9.33 1.48 4.32
CA LEU A 107 -8.87 2.87 4.43
C LEU A 107 -8.21 3.33 3.13
N ILE A 108 -7.40 2.47 2.51
CA ILE A 108 -6.79 2.74 1.21
C ILE A 108 -7.89 2.91 0.14
N ALA A 109 -8.84 1.99 0.07
CA ALA A 109 -9.95 2.08 -0.89
C ALA A 109 -10.80 3.35 -0.68
N GLN A 110 -11.07 3.71 0.57
CA GLN A 110 -11.77 4.95 0.90
C GLN A 110 -10.96 6.18 0.51
N ALA A 111 -9.66 6.21 0.78
CA ALA A 111 -8.78 7.30 0.34
C ALA A 111 -8.75 7.45 -1.18
N TYR A 112 -8.84 6.34 -1.93
CA TYR A 112 -9.00 6.39 -3.39
C TYR A 112 -10.38 6.90 -3.82
N ALA A 113 -11.46 6.50 -3.14
CA ALA A 113 -12.81 6.99 -3.44
C ALA A 113 -12.97 8.48 -3.12
N ASP A 114 -12.50 8.93 -1.94
CA ASP A 114 -12.48 10.33 -1.54
C ASP A 114 -11.62 11.17 -2.51
N ALA A 115 -10.56 10.58 -3.08
CA ALA A 115 -9.77 11.23 -4.12
C ALA A 115 -10.45 11.22 -5.50
N ALA A 116 -11.32 10.25 -5.80
CA ALA A 116 -12.10 10.20 -7.05
C ALA A 116 -13.26 11.20 -7.04
N ASP A 117 -13.86 11.46 -5.87
CA ASP A 117 -14.89 12.49 -5.66
C ASP A 117 -14.34 13.93 -5.68
N LEU A 118 -13.02 14.11 -5.79
CA LEU A 118 -12.43 15.36 -6.28
C LEU A 118 -12.69 15.47 -7.79
N ASP A 119 -13.98 15.59 -8.10
CA ASP A 119 -14.57 15.71 -9.42
C ASP A 119 -13.95 16.89 -10.17
N HIS A 120 -13.59 16.65 -11.43
CA HIS A 120 -12.68 17.45 -12.23
C HIS A 120 -13.33 18.71 -12.80
N ALA A 121 -13.94 19.53 -11.94
CA ALA A 121 -14.48 20.85 -12.28
C ALA A 121 -13.44 21.79 -12.92
N GLU A 122 -12.15 21.44 -12.86
CA GLU A 122 -11.04 22.16 -13.47
C GLU A 122 -10.92 21.94 -15.00
N VAL A 123 -11.57 20.92 -15.58
CA VAL A 123 -11.56 20.72 -17.05
C VAL A 123 -12.80 21.37 -17.65
N ASP A 124 -12.63 22.61 -18.09
CA ASP A 124 -13.65 23.31 -18.86
C ASP A 124 -13.85 22.66 -20.25
N GLU A 125 -15.00 22.94 -20.87
CA GLU A 125 -15.38 22.36 -22.16
C GLU A 125 -14.39 22.75 -23.27
N VAL A 126 -13.79 23.94 -23.15
CA VAL A 126 -12.74 24.45 -24.04
C VAL A 126 -11.45 23.62 -23.94
N LEU A 127 -10.97 23.32 -22.73
CA LEU A 127 -9.80 22.46 -22.54
C LEU A 127 -10.08 21.04 -23.05
N ALA A 128 -11.29 20.51 -22.86
CA ALA A 128 -11.66 19.21 -23.41
C ALA A 128 -11.58 19.19 -24.94
N GLU A 129 -12.01 20.26 -25.62
CA GLU A 129 -11.91 20.40 -27.07
C GLU A 129 -10.45 20.51 -27.56
N ASP A 130 -9.64 21.33 -26.89
CA ASP A 130 -8.19 21.44 -27.16
C ASP A 130 -7.47 20.09 -27.00
N LEU A 131 -7.82 19.32 -25.97
CA LEU A 131 -7.27 17.99 -25.74
C LEU A 131 -7.68 17.02 -26.86
N ARG A 132 -8.95 17.03 -27.31
CA ARG A 132 -9.41 16.21 -28.44
C ARG A 132 -8.68 16.56 -29.73
N ALA A 133 -8.54 17.86 -30.04
CA ALA A 133 -7.79 18.32 -31.21
C ALA A 133 -6.33 17.85 -31.17
N MET A 134 -5.70 17.85 -30.00
CA MET A 134 -4.32 17.37 -29.85
C MET A 134 -4.18 15.85 -30.02
N LEU A 135 -5.20 15.05 -29.68
CA LEU A 135 -5.11 13.59 -29.77
C LEU A 135 -5.03 13.05 -31.20
N GLY A 136 -5.39 13.85 -32.21
CA GLY A 136 -5.23 13.50 -33.63
C GLY A 136 -3.78 13.45 -34.13
N PHE A 137 -2.80 13.93 -33.37
CA PHE A 137 -1.39 13.99 -33.78
C PHE A 137 -0.56 12.81 -33.27
N ARG A 138 0.54 12.48 -33.98
CA ARG A 138 1.47 11.37 -33.63
C ARG A 138 2.01 11.42 -32.19
N PHE A 139 2.19 12.62 -31.63
CA PHE A 139 2.60 12.83 -30.23
C PHE A 139 1.53 13.51 -29.38
N GLY A 140 0.28 13.44 -29.84
CA GLY A 140 -0.89 14.08 -29.25
C GLY A 140 -1.12 13.74 -27.79
N ARG A 141 -1.08 12.45 -27.46
CA ARG A 141 -1.28 11.95 -26.08
C ARG A 141 -0.34 12.60 -25.08
N TRP A 142 0.95 12.71 -25.41
CA TRP A 142 1.93 13.29 -24.49
C TRP A 142 1.74 14.80 -24.32
N ARG A 143 1.34 15.48 -25.40
CA ARG A 143 1.08 16.92 -25.40
C ARG A 143 -0.21 17.25 -24.64
N ALA A 144 -1.27 16.48 -24.86
CA ALA A 144 -2.53 16.54 -24.13
C ALA A 144 -2.31 16.31 -22.62
N LEU A 145 -1.53 15.28 -22.26
CA LEU A 145 -1.19 15.02 -20.86
C LEU A 145 -0.41 16.17 -20.22
N LYS A 146 0.55 16.74 -20.94
CA LYS A 146 1.29 17.91 -20.46
C LYS A 146 0.39 19.14 -20.28
N LEU A 147 -0.56 19.36 -21.18
CA LEU A 147 -1.48 20.48 -21.09
C LEU A 147 -2.43 20.30 -19.90
N LEU A 148 -3.05 19.13 -19.79
CA LEU A 148 -3.95 18.75 -18.71
C LEU A 148 -3.25 18.91 -17.36
N ARG A 149 -2.03 18.39 -17.20
CA ARG A 149 -1.26 18.50 -15.95
C ARG A 149 -0.76 19.92 -15.62
N ARG A 150 -0.69 20.82 -16.61
CA ARG A 150 -0.34 22.23 -16.37
C ARG A 150 -1.54 23.07 -15.95
N ARG A 151 -2.73 22.67 -16.39
CA ARG A 151 -3.99 23.39 -16.17
C ARG A 151 -4.79 22.83 -15.00
N THR A 152 -4.53 21.59 -14.61
CA THR A 152 -5.24 20.90 -13.53
C THR A 152 -4.27 20.37 -12.49
N THR A 153 -4.79 20.18 -11.28
CA THR A 153 -4.10 19.52 -10.17
C THR A 153 -4.20 17.98 -10.22
N MET A 154 -4.76 17.46 -11.32
CA MET A 154 -5.04 16.05 -11.56
C MET A 154 -3.79 15.17 -11.39
N ARG A 155 -3.95 14.02 -10.72
CA ARG A 155 -2.85 13.06 -10.58
C ARG A 155 -2.51 12.49 -11.95
N LEU A 156 -1.27 12.04 -12.10
CA LEU A 156 -0.77 11.56 -13.39
C LEU A 156 -1.61 10.39 -13.94
N MET A 157 -2.05 9.50 -13.05
CA MET A 157 -2.89 8.35 -13.42
C MET A 157 -4.27 8.80 -13.90
N ASP A 158 -4.96 9.62 -13.11
CA ASP A 158 -6.30 10.14 -13.47
C ASP A 158 -6.25 10.94 -14.78
N ALA A 159 -5.19 11.73 -15.00
CA ALA A 159 -4.96 12.45 -16.24
C ALA A 159 -4.73 11.53 -17.45
N PHE A 160 -4.08 10.38 -17.24
CA PHE A 160 -3.95 9.35 -18.28
C PHE A 160 -5.28 8.69 -18.58
N ASP A 161 -6.04 8.31 -17.55
CA ASP A 161 -7.35 7.65 -17.70
C ASP A 161 -8.35 8.56 -18.39
N TYR A 162 -8.36 9.86 -18.09
CA TYR A 162 -9.18 10.87 -18.75
C TYR A 162 -8.82 11.05 -20.24
N ILE A 163 -7.53 11.05 -20.58
CA ILE A 163 -7.12 11.10 -21.99
C ILE A 163 -7.54 9.83 -22.74
N ASP A 164 -7.50 8.68 -22.07
CA ASP A 164 -7.94 7.41 -22.64
C ASP A 164 -9.45 7.28 -22.75
N SER A 165 -10.22 7.94 -21.88
CA SER A 165 -11.68 8.06 -22.05
C SER A 165 -12.02 8.99 -23.22
N LEU A 166 -11.37 10.16 -23.33
CA LEU A 166 -11.54 11.09 -24.46
C LEU A 166 -11.26 10.42 -25.80
N ARG A 167 -10.17 9.64 -25.90
CA ARG A 167 -9.84 8.89 -27.11
C ARG A 167 -10.92 7.87 -27.45
N ARG A 168 -11.48 7.18 -26.46
CA ARG A 168 -12.57 6.21 -26.67
C ARG A 168 -13.87 6.87 -27.13
N THR A 169 -14.19 8.06 -26.61
CA THR A 169 -15.40 8.82 -26.99
C THR A 169 -15.26 9.61 -28.29
N GLY A 170 -14.03 9.83 -28.77
CA GLY A 170 -13.72 10.71 -29.90
C GLY A 170 -13.32 10.00 -31.20
N VAL A 171 -13.51 8.69 -31.33
CA VAL A 171 -13.39 7.99 -32.63
C VAL A 171 -14.77 7.99 -33.29
N PRO A 172 -15.00 8.78 -34.35
CA PRO A 172 -16.10 8.49 -35.27
C PRO A 172 -15.76 7.23 -36.07
N ASP A 173 -16.76 6.37 -36.28
CA ASP A 173 -16.69 5.21 -37.20
C ASP A 173 -16.21 5.59 -38.61
#